data_AF-A0A6H9H8F6-F1
#
_entry.id   AF-A0A6H9H8F6-F1
#
_cell.length_a   1.000
_cell.length_b   1.000
_cell.length_c   1.000
_cell.angle_alpha   90.00
_cell.angle_beta   90.00
_cell.angle_gamma   90.00
#
_symmetry.space_group_name_H-M   'P 1'
#
loop_
_entity.id
_entity.type
_entity.pdbx_description
1 polymer ?
#
loop_
_entity_poly.entity_id
_entity_poly.type
_entity_poly.pdbx_seq_one_letter_code
_entity_poly.pdbx_strand_id
1 'polypeptide(L)'
;MPQASDIQLAIFSQAVDAIGGQRALARHLGIAERDVRGWISGEVPLDYATLRETARALIAHSDMCRRLERKLSPAFSENLTEQQLEGLSQPETRRPTSD
;
A
#
# COMPACT_ATOMS: atom_id res chain seq x y z
N MET A 1 -0.56 -27.67 12.47
CA MET A 1 0.35 -27.12 13.50
C MET A 1 0.00 -25.64 13.69
N PRO A 2 -0.13 -25.14 14.93
CA PRO A 2 -0.29 -23.70 15.17
C PRO A 2 0.96 -22.93 14.74
N GLN A 3 0.79 -21.66 14.37
CA GLN A 3 1.89 -20.77 13.96
C GLN A 3 2.71 -20.33 15.18
N ALA A 4 4.03 -20.22 15.02
CA ALA A 4 4.91 -19.67 16.05
C ALA A 4 4.72 -18.14 16.19
N SER A 5 4.86 -17.62 17.41
CA SER A 5 4.56 -16.22 17.74
C SER A 5 5.49 -15.23 17.04
N ASP A 6 6.76 -15.57 16.88
CA ASP A 6 7.77 -14.81 16.14
C ASP A 6 7.42 -14.68 14.65
N ILE A 7 6.93 -15.76 14.03
CA ILE A 7 6.46 -15.75 12.64
C ILE A 7 5.21 -14.87 12.51
N GLN A 8 4.26 -14.97 13.44
CA GLN A 8 3.06 -14.12 13.44
C GLN A 8 3.43 -12.64 13.54
N LEU A 9 4.33 -12.29 14.46
CA LEU A 9 4.81 -10.93 14.63
C LEU A 9 5.53 -10.42 13.38
N ALA A 10 6.36 -11.23 12.74
CA ALA A 10 7.04 -10.87 11.51
C ALA A 10 6.06 -10.58 10.36
N ILE A 11 5.01 -11.39 10.23
CA ILE A 11 3.95 -11.16 9.23
C ILE A 11 3.14 -9.90 9.57
N PHE A 12 2.81 -9.70 10.84
CA PHE A 12 2.11 -8.51 11.29
C PHE A 12 2.89 -7.23 10.99
N SER A 13 4.20 -7.22 11.26
CA SER A 13 5.07 -6.09 10.93
C SER A 13 5.11 -5.81 9.43
N GLN A 14 5.22 -6.84 8.59
CA GLN A 14 5.13 -6.69 7.13
C GLN A 14 3.77 -6.12 6.69
N ALA A 15 2.68 -6.55 7.31
CA ALA A 15 1.34 -6.02 7.04
C ALA A 15 1.23 -4.53 7.40
N VAL A 16 1.79 -4.12 8.54
CA VAL A 16 1.83 -2.72 8.97
C VAL A 16 2.60 -1.89 7.94
N ASP A 17 3.77 -2.35 7.50
CA ASP A 17 4.58 -1.66 6.50
C ASP A 17 3.84 -1.53 5.17
N ALA A 18 3.18 -2.60 4.72
CA ALA A 18 2.40 -2.60 3.47
C ALA A 18 1.22 -1.61 3.49
N ILE A 19 0.61 -1.35 4.66
CA ILE A 19 -0.46 -0.35 4.82
C ILE A 19 0.10 1.09 4.78
N GLY A 20 1.41 1.27 5.01
CA GLY A 20 2.06 2.58 5.11
C GLY A 20 2.61 2.90 6.50
N GLY A 21 2.83 1.88 7.35
CA GLY A 21 3.47 2.00 8.65
C GLY A 21 2.52 2.17 9.84
N GLN A 22 3.11 2.30 11.03
CA GLN A 22 2.40 2.30 12.32
C GLN A 22 1.29 3.36 12.40
N ARG A 23 1.61 4.58 11.98
CA ARG A 23 0.67 5.71 11.98
C ARG A 23 -0.54 5.46 11.07
N ALA A 24 -0.32 4.85 9.91
CA ALA A 24 -1.38 4.54 8.96
C ALA A 24 -2.34 3.49 9.52
N LEU A 25 -1.79 2.41 10.09
CA LEU A 25 -2.59 1.38 10.74
C LEU A 25 -3.35 1.93 11.95
N ALA A 26 -2.69 2.70 12.83
CA ALA A 26 -3.33 3.30 14.01
C ALA A 26 -4.52 4.18 13.63
N ARG A 27 -4.37 5.01 12.59
CA ARG A 27 -5.48 5.81 12.05
C ARG A 27 -6.61 4.94 11.50
N HIS A 28 -6.29 3.85 10.81
CA HIS A 28 -7.29 2.94 10.27
C HIS A 28 -8.10 2.25 11.39
N LEU A 29 -7.43 1.85 12.46
CA LEU A 29 -8.04 1.17 13.60
C LEU A 29 -8.69 2.12 14.63
N GLY A 30 -8.43 3.43 14.53
CA GLY A 30 -8.94 4.42 15.48
C GLY A 30 -8.30 4.35 16.87
N ILE A 31 -7.02 3.96 16.93
CA ILE A 31 -6.25 3.77 18.17
C ILE A 31 -5.01 4.66 18.22
N ALA A 32 -4.26 4.63 19.33
CA ALA A 32 -3.01 5.37 19.43
C ALA A 32 -1.86 4.63 18.73
N GLU A 33 -0.96 5.38 18.09
CA GLU A 33 0.21 4.82 17.41
C GLU A 33 1.13 4.01 18.36
N ARG A 34 1.19 4.41 19.64
CA ARG A 34 1.94 3.69 20.67
C ARG A 34 1.44 2.26 20.88
N ASP A 35 0.16 2.00 20.65
CA ASP A 35 -0.44 0.68 20.83
C ASP A 35 0.08 -0.26 19.71
N VAL A 36 0.11 0.25 18.47
CA VAL A 36 0.71 -0.46 17.33
C VAL A 36 2.20 -0.71 17.55
N ARG A 37 2.92 0.26 18.11
CA ARG A 37 4.34 0.11 18.46
C ARG A 37 4.55 -1.02 19.47
N GLY A 38 3.72 -1.09 20.51
CA GLY A 38 3.78 -2.15 21.52
C GLY A 38 3.53 -3.54 20.95
N TRP A 39 2.67 -3.64 19.94
CA TRP A 39 2.48 -4.90 19.20
C TRP A 39 3.70 -5.29 18.38
N ILE A 40 4.27 -4.35 17.62
CA ILE A 40 5.43 -4.61 16.74
C ILE A 40 6.68 -4.97 17.54
N SER A 41 6.88 -4.36 18.71
CA SER A 41 8.00 -4.71 19.59
C SER A 41 7.82 -6.06 20.28
N GLY A 42 6.62 -6.65 20.25
CA GLY A 42 6.26 -7.84 21.00
C GLY A 42 6.06 -7.59 22.50
N GLU A 43 6.08 -6.34 22.95
CA GLU A 43 5.80 -5.95 24.35
C GLU A 43 4.35 -6.28 24.72
N VAL A 44 3.43 -6.09 23.77
CA VAL A 44 2.01 -6.44 23.89
C VAL A 44 1.71 -7.56 22.90
N PRO A 45 1.15 -8.70 23.35
CA PRO A 45 0.80 -9.80 22.45
C PRO A 45 -0.33 -9.39 21.50
N LEU A 46 -0.26 -9.90 20.27
CA LEU A 46 -1.31 -9.75 19.27
C LEU A 46 -2.50 -10.63 19.63
N ASP A 47 -3.67 -10.02 19.78
CA ASP A 47 -4.92 -10.76 19.94
C ASP A 47 -5.59 -11.04 18.59
N TYR A 48 -6.56 -11.96 18.61
CA TYR A 48 -7.31 -12.35 17.41
C TYR A 48 -8.02 -11.16 16.74
N ALA A 49 -8.58 -10.24 17.55
CA ALA A 49 -9.31 -9.10 17.03
C ALA A 49 -8.37 -8.16 16.24
N THR A 50 -7.19 -7.89 16.78
CA THR A 50 -6.13 -7.07 16.16
C THR A 50 -5.69 -7.67 14.83
N LEU A 51 -5.44 -8.98 14.79
CA LEU A 51 -5.08 -9.68 13.55
C LEU A 51 -6.20 -9.58 12.50
N ARG A 52 -7.46 -9.78 12.92
CA ARG A 52 -8.63 -9.72 12.04
C ARG A 52 -8.84 -8.32 11.46
N GLU A 53 -8.76 -7.28 12.28
CA GLU A 53 -8.95 -5.91 11.82
C GLU A 53 -7.78 -5.43 10.94
N THR A 54 -6.54 -5.86 11.25
CA THR A 54 -5.38 -5.57 10.39
C THR A 54 -5.51 -6.25 9.03
N ALA A 55 -6.01 -7.50 8.97
CA ALA A 55 -6.30 -8.18 7.71
C ALA A 55 -7.37 -7.45 6.89
N ARG A 56 -8.41 -6.91 7.54
CA ARG A 56 -9.43 -6.07 6.89
C ARG A 56 -8.84 -4.77 6.34
N ALA A 57 -7.96 -4.13 7.10
CA ALA A 57 -7.23 -2.94 6.67
C ALA A 57 -6.37 -3.19 5.43
N LEU A 58 -5.66 -4.32 5.38
CA LEU A 58 -4.88 -4.75 4.22
C LEU A 58 -5.75 -4.92 2.97
N ILE A 59 -6.90 -5.58 3.08
CA ILE A 59 -7.82 -5.78 1.96
C ILE A 59 -8.33 -4.43 1.45
N ALA A 60 -8.79 -3.56 2.36
CA ALA A 60 -9.26 -2.23 1.99
C ALA A 60 -8.17 -1.38 1.32
N HIS A 61 -6.92 -1.48 1.79
CA HIS A 61 -5.76 -0.81 1.20
C HIS A 61 -5.46 -1.37 -0.19
N SER A 62 -5.45 -2.71 -0.36
CA SER A 62 -5.23 -3.35 -1.67
C SER A 62 -6.28 -2.92 -2.69
N ASP A 63 -7.55 -2.88 -2.31
CA ASP A 63 -8.64 -2.43 -3.17
C ASP A 63 -8.50 -0.96 -3.56
N MET A 64 -8.06 -0.11 -2.64
CA MET A 64 -7.74 1.29 -2.94
C MET A 64 -6.60 1.39 -3.96
N CYS A 65 -5.51 0.66 -3.75
CA CYS A 65 -4.38 0.63 -4.67
C CYS A 65 -4.80 0.18 -6.08
N ARG A 66 -5.62 -0.87 -6.20
CA ARG A 66 -6.17 -1.32 -7.49
C ARG A 66 -7.02 -0.26 -8.17
N ARG A 67 -7.88 0.45 -7.43
CA ARG A 67 -8.69 1.54 -8.00
C ARG A 67 -7.83 2.70 -8.48
N LEU A 68 -6.77 3.04 -7.75
CA LEU A 68 -5.84 4.11 -8.13
C LEU A 68 -5.03 3.70 -9.36
N GLU A 69 -4.49 2.48 -9.40
CA GLU A 69 -3.76 1.96 -10.56
C GLU A 69 -4.59 2.10 -11.84
N ARG A 70 -5.85 1.68 -11.83
CA ARG A 70 -6.74 1.80 -12.99
C ARG A 70 -6.92 3.24 -13.47
N LYS A 71 -6.91 4.21 -12.57
CA LYS A 71 -7.06 5.66 -12.87
C LYS A 71 -5.74 6.36 -13.21
N LEU A 72 -4.61 5.70 -12.97
CA LEU A 72 -3.28 6.23 -13.26
C LEU A 72 -2.66 5.58 -14.50
N SER A 73 -3.10 4.37 -14.85
CA SER A 73 -2.52 3.58 -15.92
C SER A 73 -2.67 4.30 -17.28
N PRO A 74 -1.55 4.63 -17.97
CA PRO A 74 -1.55 5.26 -19.29
C PRO A 74 -2.17 4.38 -20.39
N ALA A 75 -2.40 3.09 -20.11
CA ALA A 75 -3.07 2.18 -21.04
C ALA A 75 -4.52 2.57 -21.31
N PHE A 76 -5.14 3.39 -20.44
CA PHE A 76 -6.45 3.98 -20.66
C PHE A 76 -6.28 5.44 -21.09
N SER A 77 -6.71 5.78 -22.30
CA SER A 77 -6.60 7.14 -22.84
C SER A 77 -7.34 8.19 -22.01
N GLU A 78 -8.39 7.80 -21.29
CA GLU A 78 -9.13 8.66 -20.35
C GLU A 78 -8.27 9.18 -19.17
N ASN A 79 -7.14 8.52 -18.88
CA ASN A 79 -6.22 8.95 -17.83
C ASN A 79 -5.15 9.93 -18.32
N LEU A 80 -5.08 10.17 -19.63
CA LEU A 80 -4.10 11.04 -20.25
C LEU A 80 -4.64 12.46 -20.41
N THR A 81 -3.75 13.44 -20.27
CA THR A 81 -4.07 14.82 -20.62
C THR A 81 -4.07 15.00 -22.14
N GLU A 82 -4.73 16.05 -22.63
CA GLU A 82 -4.76 16.40 -24.06
C GLU A 82 -3.34 16.52 -24.63
N GLN A 83 -2.44 17.20 -23.92
CA GLN A 83 -1.03 17.34 -24.30
C GLN A 83 -0.30 15.99 -24.44
N GLN A 84 -0.61 15.02 -23.58
CA GLN A 84 -0.01 13.68 -23.65
C GLN A 84 -0.54 12.89 -24.85
N LEU A 85 -1.84 13.02 -25.16
CA LEU A 85 -2.46 12.39 -26.34
C LEU A 85 -1.92 12.98 -27.66
N GLU A 86 -1.73 14.30 -27.71
CA GLU A 86 -1.10 14.97 -28.85
C GLU A 86 0.35 14.49 -29.06
N GLY A 87 1.10 14.32 -27.98
CA GLY A 87 2.47 13.79 -28.01
C GLY A 87 2.56 12.35 -28.53
N LEU A 88 1.55 11.51 -28.28
CA LEU A 88 1.47 10.14 -28.83
C LEU A 88 1.14 10.12 -30.33
N SER A 89 0.50 11.18 -30.84
CA SER A 89 0.06 11.27 -32.24
C SER A 89 1.15 11.82 -33.16
N GLN A 90 2.18 12.45 -32.61
CA GLN A 90 3.34 12.91 -33.36
C GLN A 90 4.33 11.74 -33.50
N PRO A 91 4.65 11.29 -34.73
CA PRO A 91 5.69 10.30 -34.92
C PRO A 91 6.99 10.86 -34.35
N GLU A 92 7.68 10.09 -33.50
CA GLU A 92 8.95 10.47 -32.89
C GLU A 92 9.93 10.98 -33.95
N THR A 93 9.97 12.30 -34.14
CA THR A 93 11.04 12.95 -34.85
C THR A 93 12.26 12.78 -33.97
N ARG A 94 13.10 11.78 -34.33
CA ARG A 94 14.44 11.55 -33.81
C ARG A 94 15.05 12.86 -33.31
N ARG A 95 15.29 12.96 -32.00
CA ARG A 95 16.22 13.98 -31.51
C ARG A 95 17.58 13.70 -32.16
N PRO A 96 18.22 14.69 -32.81
CA PRO A 96 19.58 14.49 -33.27
C PRO A 96 20.47 14.31 -32.04
N THR A 97 21.25 13.24 -32.04
CA THR A 97 22.38 13.05 -31.13
C THR A 97 23.28 14.28 -31.27
N SER A 98 23.40 15.05 -30.20
CA SER A 98 24.41 16.11 -30.12
C SER A 98 25.67 15.49 -29.53
N ASP A 99 26.78 15.65 -30.27
CA ASP A 99 28.14 15.19 -29.97
C ASP A 99 28.68 15.63 -28.59
#